data_AF-A0A958Z371-F1
#
_entry.id   AF-A0A958Z371-F1
#
_cell.length_a   1.000
_cell.length_b   1.000
_cell.length_c   1.000
_cell.angle_alpha   90.00
_cell.angle_beta   90.00
_cell.angle_gamma   90.00
#
_symmetry.space_group_name_H-M   'P 1'
#
loop_
_entity.id
_entity.type
_entity.pdbx_description
1 polymer ?
#
loop_
_entity_poly.entity_id
_entity_poly.type
_entity_poly.pdbx_seq_one_letter_code
_entity_poly.pdbx_strand_id
1 'polypeptide(L)'
;GFKEVQFEIEGEDVYGTLKFEAGVHRVQRVPQTETQGRVHTSAATVMVFPEAEEFDIEVNPKDVRVDFFCSSGPGGQSVNTTYSAVRLTHVPTGIVAQCQDQKSQHKNKEKAFRVLRSRLYDLELSKKQAEDALKRGSMVTSGDRSAKIRTYNYPQGRVTDHRINLTLYNLGNIMNGDVQEIIDELQLVSNTEKLKETGETF
;
A
#
# COMPACT_ATOMS: atom_id res chain seq x y z
N GLY A 1 -2.33 5.39 25.43
CA GLY A 1 -2.92 5.21 24.08
C GLY A 1 -1.92 5.63 23.04
N PHE A 2 -2.07 5.19 21.80
CA PHE A 2 -1.16 5.48 20.71
C PHE A 2 -1.77 6.50 19.75
N LYS A 3 -0.95 7.35 19.14
CA LYS A 3 -1.38 8.26 18.07
C LYS A 3 -1.52 7.52 16.73
N GLU A 4 -0.61 6.59 16.48
CA GLU A 4 -0.56 5.70 15.32
C GLU A 4 0.10 4.39 15.75
N VAL A 5 -0.35 3.25 15.19
CA VAL A 5 0.24 1.93 15.38
C VAL A 5 0.23 1.22 14.04
N GLN A 6 1.35 0.62 13.67
CA GLN A 6 1.49 -0.24 12.50
C GLN A 6 1.97 -1.60 13.01
N PHE A 7 1.35 -2.67 12.52
CA PHE A 7 1.66 -4.03 12.91
C PHE A 7 1.34 -4.98 11.77
N GLU A 8 2.00 -6.13 11.78
CA GLU A 8 1.88 -7.18 10.80
C GLU A 8 1.11 -8.36 11.40
N ILE A 9 0.33 -9.04 10.56
CA ILE A 9 -0.49 -10.18 10.96
C ILE A 9 -0.25 -11.28 9.94
N GLU A 10 0.34 -12.39 10.41
CA GLU A 10 0.59 -13.58 9.61
C GLU A 10 -0.51 -14.62 9.84
N GLY A 11 -0.95 -15.29 8.79
CA GLY A 11 -1.96 -16.34 8.87
C GLY A 11 -2.59 -16.69 7.52
N GLU A 12 -3.56 -17.59 7.55
CA GLU A 12 -4.34 -17.98 6.37
C GLU A 12 -5.49 -16.97 6.13
N ASP A 13 -5.63 -16.49 4.89
CA ASP A 13 -6.68 -15.56 4.44
C ASP A 13 -6.92 -14.33 5.36
N VAL A 14 -5.84 -13.80 5.94
CA VAL A 14 -5.89 -12.68 6.89
C VAL A 14 -6.55 -11.46 6.25
N TYR A 15 -6.16 -11.12 5.02
CA TYR A 15 -6.72 -9.98 4.31
C TYR A 15 -8.22 -10.18 3.98
N GLY A 16 -8.62 -11.39 3.61
CA GLY A 16 -10.01 -11.72 3.29
C GLY A 16 -10.97 -11.43 4.44
N THR A 17 -10.52 -11.70 5.66
CA THR A 17 -11.25 -11.50 6.92
C THR A 17 -11.16 -10.05 7.42
N LEU A 18 -9.95 -9.49 7.48
CA LEU A 18 -9.72 -8.19 8.12
C LEU A 18 -10.06 -6.98 7.25
N LYS A 19 -10.21 -7.14 5.93
CA LYS A 19 -10.63 -6.02 5.05
C LYS A 19 -11.92 -5.34 5.51
N PHE A 20 -12.79 -6.05 6.24
CA PHE A 20 -14.04 -5.50 6.77
C PHE A 20 -13.84 -4.61 8.00
N GLU A 21 -12.67 -4.63 8.63
CA GLU A 21 -12.31 -3.70 9.71
C GLU A 21 -11.71 -2.40 9.16
N ALA A 22 -11.48 -2.28 7.85
CA ALA A 22 -11.00 -1.04 7.27
C ALA A 22 -12.09 0.05 7.30
N GLY A 23 -11.79 1.20 7.89
CA GLY A 23 -12.70 2.35 7.96
C GLY A 23 -12.64 3.11 9.29
N VAL A 24 -13.67 3.92 9.54
CA VAL A 24 -13.75 4.77 10.73
C VAL A 24 -14.58 4.10 11.84
N HIS A 25 -13.94 3.88 12.98
CA HIS A 25 -14.48 3.31 14.20
C HIS A 25 -14.79 4.41 15.20
N ARG A 26 -16.06 4.60 15.53
CA ARG A 26 -16.52 5.65 16.45
C ARG A 26 -16.76 5.09 17.85
N VAL A 27 -16.28 5.75 18.89
CA VAL A 27 -16.53 5.37 20.28
C VAL A 27 -17.28 6.47 21.03
N GLN A 28 -18.29 6.08 21.80
CA GLN A 28 -19.05 6.93 22.71
C GLN A 28 -18.84 6.43 24.13
N ARG A 29 -18.11 7.19 24.94
CA ARG A 29 -17.81 6.83 26.34
C ARG A 29 -17.54 8.06 27.20
N VAL A 30 -17.55 7.88 28.51
CA VAL A 30 -17.00 8.86 29.45
C VAL A 30 -15.47 8.72 29.43
N PRO A 31 -14.70 9.73 29.00
CA PRO A 31 -13.24 9.67 29.02
C PRO A 31 -12.72 9.58 30.45
N GLN A 32 -11.58 8.92 30.65
CA GLN A 32 -10.89 8.93 31.95
C GLN A 32 -10.40 10.33 32.36
N THR A 33 -10.20 11.22 31.38
CA THR A 33 -9.74 12.59 31.60
C THR A 33 -10.88 13.57 31.89
N GLU A 34 -12.14 13.11 31.90
CA GLU A 34 -13.32 13.95 32.06
C GLU A 34 -13.84 13.87 33.50
N THR A 35 -14.05 15.03 34.13
CA THR A 35 -14.44 15.12 35.55
C THR A 35 -15.95 15.15 35.74
N GLN A 36 -16.73 15.61 34.74
CA GLN A 36 -18.19 15.80 34.87
C GLN A 36 -19.02 14.58 34.43
N GLY A 37 -18.40 13.46 34.07
CA GLY A 37 -19.12 12.26 33.63
C GLY A 37 -19.85 12.40 32.29
N ARG A 38 -19.51 13.42 31.48
CA ARG A 38 -20.12 13.64 30.17
C ARG A 38 -19.60 12.61 29.15
N VAL A 39 -20.51 12.13 28.31
CA VAL A 39 -20.16 11.19 27.24
C VAL A 39 -19.56 11.97 26.08
N HIS A 40 -18.32 11.64 25.72
CA HIS A 40 -17.65 12.19 24.55
C HIS A 40 -17.69 11.18 23.39
N THR A 41 -17.71 11.71 22.17
CA THR A 41 -17.62 10.92 20.95
C THR A 41 -16.23 11.11 20.34
N SER A 42 -15.47 10.03 20.25
CA SER A 42 -14.17 9.98 19.57
C SER A 42 -14.24 9.04 18.37
N ALA A 43 -13.25 9.12 17.48
CA ALA A 43 -13.13 8.24 16.33
C ALA A 43 -11.68 7.77 16.15
N ALA A 44 -11.51 6.59 15.59
CA ALA A 44 -10.23 6.00 15.19
C ALA A 44 -10.39 5.46 13.76
N THR A 45 -9.35 5.56 12.95
CA THR A 45 -9.33 5.02 11.59
C THR A 45 -8.45 3.79 11.56
N VAL A 46 -8.95 2.72 10.96
CA VAL A 46 -8.24 1.46 10.74
C VAL A 46 -8.05 1.29 9.24
N MET A 47 -6.84 0.87 8.86
CA MET A 47 -6.49 0.59 7.47
C MET A 47 -5.89 -0.82 7.42
N VAL A 48 -6.26 -1.57 6.38
CA VAL A 48 -5.80 -2.95 6.17
C VAL A 48 -5.28 -3.05 4.74
N PHE A 49 -4.02 -3.42 4.61
CA PHE A 49 -3.36 -3.65 3.34
C PHE A 49 -2.89 -5.10 3.28
N PRO A 50 -2.95 -5.74 2.09
CA PRO A 50 -2.25 -7.00 1.91
C PRO A 50 -0.74 -6.73 1.99
N GLU A 51 0.02 -7.70 2.46
CA GLU A 51 1.47 -7.63 2.42
C GLU A 51 1.95 -7.45 0.98
N ALA A 52 2.87 -6.52 0.78
CA ALA A 52 3.39 -6.21 -0.54
C ALA A 52 4.64 -7.06 -0.78
N GLU A 53 4.55 -8.04 -1.68
CA GLU A 53 5.75 -8.80 -2.10
C GLU A 53 6.81 -7.86 -2.69
N GLU A 54 8.07 -8.12 -2.30
CA GLU A 54 9.23 -7.56 -2.96
C GLU A 54 9.29 -8.13 -4.39
N PHE A 55 9.11 -7.27 -5.38
CA PHE A 55 9.24 -7.66 -6.77
C PHE A 55 10.65 -7.34 -7.25
N ASP A 56 11.32 -8.33 -7.83
CA ASP A 56 12.59 -8.10 -8.52
C ASP A 56 12.32 -7.71 -9.97
N ILE A 57 12.96 -6.64 -10.44
CA ILE A 57 12.85 -6.23 -11.84
C ILE A 57 13.92 -6.96 -12.64
N GLU A 58 13.51 -7.99 -13.36
CA GLU A 58 14.33 -8.60 -14.39
C GLU A 58 14.38 -7.70 -15.63
N VAL A 59 15.55 -7.15 -15.91
CA VAL A 59 15.78 -6.35 -17.11
C VAL A 59 16.08 -7.28 -18.27
N ASN A 60 15.12 -7.43 -19.19
CA ASN A 60 15.33 -8.18 -20.42
C ASN A 60 16.36 -7.46 -21.32
N PRO A 61 17.46 -8.12 -21.73
CA PRO A 61 18.48 -7.49 -22.55
C PRO A 61 18.00 -7.13 -23.96
N LYS A 62 16.84 -7.66 -24.40
CA LYS A 62 16.21 -7.34 -25.68
C LYS A 62 15.55 -5.95 -25.68
N ASP A 63 15.13 -5.47 -24.51
CA ASP A 63 14.44 -4.18 -24.35
C ASP A 63 15.41 -3.03 -24.08
N VAL A 64 16.71 -3.32 -24.03
CA VAL A 64 17.78 -2.36 -23.78
C VAL A 64 18.56 -2.10 -25.04
N ARG A 65 18.42 -0.88 -25.58
CA ARG A 65 19.30 -0.38 -26.64
C ARG A 65 20.64 0.02 -26.04
N VAL A 66 21.72 -0.50 -26.61
CA VAL A 66 23.10 -0.21 -26.21
C VAL A 66 23.76 0.66 -27.28
N ASP A 67 24.12 1.88 -26.92
CA ASP A 67 24.88 2.78 -27.79
C ASP A 67 26.28 3.00 -27.19
N PHE A 68 27.32 2.83 -28.01
CA PHE A 68 28.72 3.07 -27.64
C PHE A 68 29.19 4.41 -28.22
N PHE A 69 29.90 5.20 -27.41
CA PHE A 69 30.41 6.51 -27.84
C PHE A 69 31.79 6.82 -27.22
N CYS A 70 32.47 7.84 -27.74
CA CYS A 70 33.75 8.28 -27.18
C CYS A 70 33.55 8.88 -25.79
N SER A 71 34.40 8.51 -24.84
CA SER A 71 34.35 9.05 -23.47
C SER A 71 34.67 10.55 -23.47
N SER A 72 34.06 11.31 -22.57
CA SER A 72 34.32 12.74 -22.41
C SER A 72 35.09 13.00 -21.13
N GLY A 73 36.29 13.61 -21.21
CA GLY A 73 37.08 13.98 -20.03
C GLY A 73 38.57 14.18 -20.31
N PRO A 74 39.36 14.52 -19.28
CA PRO A 74 40.81 14.67 -19.38
C PRO A 74 41.46 13.31 -19.64
N GLY A 75 41.76 13.02 -20.90
CA GLY A 75 42.65 11.94 -21.27
C GLY A 75 43.18 12.15 -22.68
N GLY A 76 44.35 11.57 -22.94
CA GLY A 76 45.09 11.79 -24.19
C GLY A 76 44.38 11.24 -25.41
N GLN A 77 45.13 11.01 -26.50
CA GLN A 77 44.58 10.58 -27.80
C GLN A 77 43.63 9.37 -27.72
N SER A 78 43.87 8.45 -26.78
CA SER A 78 43.02 7.27 -26.55
C SER A 78 41.56 7.61 -26.19
N VAL A 79 41.29 8.75 -25.55
CA VAL A 79 39.91 9.17 -25.20
C VAL A 79 39.12 9.59 -26.43
N ASN A 80 39.78 10.20 -27.42
CA ASN A 80 39.14 10.67 -28.64
C ASN A 80 38.90 9.54 -29.66
N THR A 81 39.68 8.46 -29.62
CA THR A 81 39.62 7.38 -30.62
C THR A 81 38.95 6.10 -30.12
N THR A 82 38.83 5.90 -28.81
CA THR A 82 38.31 4.64 -28.24
C THR A 82 36.86 4.77 -27.76
N TYR A 83 35.97 3.97 -28.37
CA TYR A 83 34.56 3.83 -27.99
C TYR A 83 34.41 3.07 -26.66
N SER A 84 34.67 3.75 -25.55
CA SER A 84 34.69 3.18 -24.21
C SER A 84 33.46 3.54 -23.37
N ALA A 85 32.77 4.64 -23.67
CA ALA A 85 31.56 5.04 -22.95
C ALA A 85 30.34 4.29 -23.47
N VAL A 86 29.46 3.92 -22.54
CA VAL A 86 28.25 3.13 -22.83
C VAL A 86 27.02 3.91 -22.38
N ARG A 87 26.04 4.01 -23.27
CA ARG A 87 24.69 4.47 -22.98
C ARG A 87 23.73 3.32 -23.18
N LEU A 88 22.94 3.04 -22.15
CA LEU A 88 21.85 2.08 -22.18
C LEU A 88 20.53 2.85 -22.16
N THR A 89 19.63 2.52 -23.08
CA THR A 89 18.28 3.08 -23.12
C THR A 89 17.29 1.94 -23.01
N HIS A 90 16.47 1.93 -21.97
CA HIS A 90 15.36 1.00 -21.87
C HIS A 90 14.21 1.51 -22.74
N VAL A 91 13.96 0.82 -23.85
CA VAL A 91 13.00 1.26 -24.88
C VAL A 91 11.58 1.44 -24.33
N PRO A 92 11.02 0.54 -23.49
CA PRO A 92 9.63 0.69 -23.08
C PRO A 92 9.41 1.75 -21.99
N THR A 93 10.40 2.05 -21.14
CA THR A 93 10.26 3.13 -20.12
C THR A 93 10.92 4.44 -20.51
N GLY A 94 11.74 4.47 -21.57
CA GLY A 94 12.50 5.63 -21.99
C GLY A 94 13.64 6.03 -21.05
N ILE A 95 13.92 5.25 -19.99
CA ILE A 95 14.99 5.55 -19.04
C ILE A 95 16.35 5.30 -19.68
N VAL A 96 17.21 6.32 -19.60
CA VAL A 96 18.59 6.26 -20.08
C VAL A 96 19.54 6.16 -18.90
N ALA A 97 20.52 5.26 -18.96
CA ALA A 97 21.64 5.17 -18.04
C ALA A 97 22.94 5.24 -18.83
N GLN A 98 23.92 6.03 -18.38
CA GLN A 98 25.21 6.15 -19.06
C GLN A 98 26.36 5.99 -18.06
N CYS A 99 27.43 5.34 -18.49
CA CYS A 99 28.63 5.11 -17.68
C CYS A 99 29.90 5.27 -18.54
N GLN A 100 30.88 6.00 -17.99
CA GLN A 100 32.17 6.27 -18.63
C GLN A 100 33.35 6.20 -17.63
N ASP A 101 33.15 5.57 -16.47
CA ASP A 101 34.15 5.59 -15.37
C ASP A 101 35.44 4.85 -15.70
N GLN A 102 35.37 3.82 -16.54
CA GLN A 102 36.49 2.91 -16.78
C GLN A 102 36.95 2.91 -18.23
N LYS A 103 38.20 2.53 -18.46
CA LYS A 103 38.78 2.40 -19.80
C LYS A 103 38.18 1.26 -20.63
N SER A 104 37.58 0.25 -19.97
CA SER A 104 37.01 -0.93 -20.63
C SER A 104 35.50 -0.79 -20.83
N GLN A 105 35.05 -0.98 -22.07
CA GLN A 105 33.63 -0.95 -22.45
C GLN A 105 32.78 -1.98 -21.69
N HIS A 106 33.34 -3.18 -21.40
CA HIS A 106 32.59 -4.26 -20.75
C HIS A 106 32.26 -3.91 -19.31
N LYS A 107 33.23 -3.33 -18.59
CA LYS A 107 33.04 -2.90 -17.20
C LYS A 107 32.09 -1.70 -17.10
N ASN A 108 32.14 -0.78 -18.08
CA ASN A 108 31.16 0.31 -18.18
C ASN A 108 29.76 -0.21 -18.51
N LYS A 109 29.63 -1.24 -19.37
CA LYS A 109 28.36 -1.90 -19.68
C LYS A 109 27.74 -2.53 -18.42
N GLU A 110 28.49 -3.33 -17.67
CA GLU A 110 27.99 -3.94 -16.42
C GLU A 110 27.53 -2.90 -15.39
N LYS A 111 28.32 -1.83 -15.19
CA LYS A 111 27.93 -0.71 -14.33
C LYS A 111 26.67 -0.02 -14.82
N ALA A 112 26.58 0.26 -16.13
CA ALA A 112 25.41 0.90 -16.70
C ALA A 112 24.15 0.03 -16.51
N PHE A 113 24.25 -1.29 -16.64
CA PHE A 113 23.13 -2.21 -16.36
C PHE A 113 22.70 -2.17 -14.90
N ARG A 114 23.65 -2.12 -13.95
CA ARG A 114 23.35 -1.97 -12.52
C ARG A 114 22.60 -0.66 -12.24
N VAL A 115 23.07 0.45 -12.82
CA VAL A 115 22.40 1.75 -12.68
C VAL A 115 21.02 1.75 -13.33
N LEU A 116 20.88 1.12 -14.50
CA LEU A 116 19.60 0.99 -15.20
C LEU A 116 18.58 0.21 -14.36
N ARG A 117 19.00 -0.93 -13.78
CA ARG A 117 18.15 -1.75 -12.89
C ARG A 117 17.70 -0.96 -11.66
N SER A 118 18.60 -0.21 -11.00
CA SER A 118 18.24 0.65 -9.88
C SER A 118 17.21 1.71 -10.26
N ARG A 119 17.39 2.37 -11.41
CA ARG A 119 16.44 3.40 -11.87
C ARG A 119 15.07 2.83 -12.24
N LEU A 120 15.05 1.64 -12.84
CA LEU A 120 13.79 0.94 -13.13
C LEU A 120 13.09 0.53 -11.83
N TYR A 121 13.86 0.06 -10.84
CA TYR A 121 13.34 -0.27 -9.52
C TYR A 121 12.69 0.94 -8.85
N ASP A 122 13.38 2.07 -8.82
CA ASP A 122 12.86 3.30 -8.22
C ASP A 122 11.58 3.79 -8.92
N LEU A 123 11.52 3.67 -10.26
CA LEU A 123 10.32 4.05 -11.03
C LEU A 123 9.12 3.20 -10.63
N GLU A 124 9.29 1.88 -10.62
CA GLU A 124 8.20 0.95 -10.34
C GLU A 124 7.78 1.01 -8.87
N LEU A 125 8.75 1.17 -7.96
CA LEU A 125 8.50 1.43 -6.54
C LEU A 125 7.71 2.72 -6.35
N SER A 126 8.08 3.80 -7.04
CA SER A 126 7.37 5.08 -6.97
C SER A 126 5.94 4.96 -7.48
N LYS A 127 5.70 4.23 -8.57
CA LYS A 127 4.34 3.94 -9.06
C LYS A 127 3.53 3.16 -8.04
N LYS A 128 4.08 2.08 -7.48
CA LYS A 128 3.41 1.26 -6.46
C LYS A 128 3.07 2.10 -5.23
N GLN A 129 4.01 2.91 -4.74
CA GLN A 129 3.77 3.83 -3.64
C GLN A 129 2.69 4.88 -3.95
N ALA A 130 2.64 5.37 -5.19
CA ALA A 130 1.62 6.33 -5.62
C ALA A 130 0.23 5.66 -5.68
N GLU A 131 0.14 4.43 -6.19
CA GLU A 131 -1.09 3.62 -6.16
C GLU A 131 -1.54 3.35 -4.72
N ASP A 132 -0.62 2.98 -3.84
CA ASP A 132 -0.91 2.73 -2.42
C ASP A 132 -1.31 4.02 -1.69
N ALA A 133 -0.70 5.16 -2.04
CA ALA A 133 -1.10 6.47 -1.52
C ALA A 133 -2.51 6.85 -2.00
N LEU A 134 -2.85 6.56 -3.26
CA LEU A 134 -4.18 6.79 -3.81
C LEU A 134 -5.23 5.89 -3.14
N LYS A 135 -4.93 4.59 -2.98
CA LYS A 135 -5.77 3.63 -2.23
C LYS A 135 -5.96 4.06 -0.77
N ARG A 136 -4.89 4.53 -0.11
CA ARG A 136 -4.97 5.14 1.24
C ARG A 136 -5.89 6.35 1.25
N GLY A 137 -5.75 7.25 0.28
CA GLY A 137 -6.59 8.43 0.14
C GLY A 137 -8.07 8.11 -0.07
N SER A 138 -8.39 7.05 -0.83
CA SER A 138 -9.78 6.62 -1.03
C SER A 138 -10.39 5.95 0.21
N MET A 139 -9.61 5.16 0.96
CA MET A 139 -10.10 4.51 2.18
C MET A 139 -10.24 5.51 3.34
N VAL A 140 -9.36 6.50 3.40
CA VAL A 140 -9.40 7.56 4.43
C VAL A 140 -10.16 8.75 3.86
N THR A 141 -11.50 8.71 3.93
CA THR A 141 -12.28 9.95 3.85
C THR A 141 -11.81 10.87 4.97
N SER A 142 -11.31 12.04 4.58
CA SER A 142 -10.70 13.09 5.41
C SER A 142 -11.41 13.32 6.75
N GLY A 143 -11.10 12.53 7.77
CA GLY A 143 -11.46 12.75 9.18
C GLY A 143 -12.95 12.93 9.51
N ASP A 144 -13.85 12.69 8.57
CA ASP A 144 -15.27 12.97 8.77
C ASP A 144 -15.88 11.89 9.66
N ARG A 145 -16.29 12.29 10.86
CA ARG A 145 -16.98 11.46 11.85
C ARG A 145 -18.27 10.84 11.31
N SER A 146 -18.75 11.34 10.17
CA SER A 146 -19.94 10.88 9.46
C SER A 146 -19.72 9.57 8.72
N ALA A 147 -18.52 9.30 8.19
CA ALA A 147 -18.16 8.11 7.42
C ALA A 147 -17.85 6.87 8.30
N LYS A 148 -18.53 6.76 9.44
CA LYS A 148 -18.34 5.69 10.42
C LYS A 148 -18.85 4.35 9.87
N ILE A 149 -18.04 3.30 9.97
CA ILE A 149 -18.47 1.93 9.71
C ILE A 149 -19.05 1.30 10.98
N ARG A 150 -18.51 1.64 12.15
CA ARG A 150 -18.93 1.03 13.43
C ARG A 150 -19.01 2.06 14.55
N THR A 151 -19.99 1.91 15.45
CA THR A 151 -20.10 2.69 16.69
C THR A 151 -20.08 1.79 17.90
N TYR A 152 -19.13 2.02 18.80
CA TYR A 152 -19.01 1.39 20.11
C TYR A 152 -19.61 2.32 21.17
N ASN A 153 -20.73 1.92 21.77
CA ASN A 153 -21.44 2.71 22.77
C ASN A 153 -21.28 2.06 24.15
N TYR A 154 -20.39 2.62 24.96
CA TYR A 154 -20.11 2.12 26.31
C TYR A 154 -21.28 2.30 27.29
N PRO A 155 -21.99 3.44 27.35
CA PRO A 155 -23.14 3.61 28.25
C PRO A 155 -24.24 2.55 28.08
N GLN A 156 -24.45 2.06 26.84
CA GLN A 156 -25.46 1.06 26.52
C GLN A 156 -24.88 -0.34 26.29
N GLY A 157 -23.56 -0.51 26.42
CA GLY A 157 -22.88 -1.80 26.24
C GLY A 157 -23.05 -2.43 24.84
N ARG A 158 -23.26 -1.62 23.80
CA ARG A 158 -23.58 -2.12 22.45
C ARG A 158 -22.60 -1.67 21.38
N VAL A 159 -22.53 -2.45 20.31
CA VAL A 159 -21.77 -2.18 19.08
C VAL A 159 -22.74 -2.21 17.91
N THR A 160 -22.70 -1.18 17.06
CA THR A 160 -23.51 -1.12 15.85
C THR A 160 -22.60 -0.97 14.64
N ASP A 161 -22.70 -1.90 13.69
CA ASP A 161 -22.11 -1.75 12.35
C ASP A 161 -23.14 -1.08 11.42
N HIS A 162 -22.78 0.08 10.87
CA HIS A 162 -23.68 0.94 10.10
C HIS A 162 -23.82 0.48 8.64
N ARG A 163 -22.96 -0.42 8.17
CA ARG A 163 -23.02 -0.93 6.79
C ARG A 163 -24.23 -1.85 6.61
N ILE A 164 -24.43 -2.73 7.58
CA ILE A 164 -25.54 -3.70 7.62
C ILE A 164 -26.61 -3.34 8.66
N ASN A 165 -26.41 -2.26 9.42
CA ASN A 165 -27.25 -1.83 10.55
C ASN A 165 -27.42 -2.91 11.65
N LEU A 166 -26.47 -3.85 11.76
CA LEU A 166 -26.44 -4.86 12.80
C LEU A 166 -26.05 -4.23 14.13
N THR A 167 -26.82 -4.52 15.19
CA THR A 167 -26.54 -4.04 16.54
C THR A 167 -26.43 -5.21 17.51
N LEU A 168 -25.27 -5.34 18.15
CA LEU A 168 -24.97 -6.38 19.14
C LEU A 168 -24.81 -5.76 20.52
N TYR A 169 -25.38 -6.39 21.54
CA TYR A 169 -25.33 -5.96 22.94
C TYR A 169 -24.24 -6.71 23.73
N ASN A 170 -23.06 -6.87 23.13
CA ASN A 170 -21.96 -7.61 23.72
C ASN A 170 -20.62 -6.88 23.58
N LEU A 171 -20.61 -5.59 23.92
CA LEU A 171 -19.42 -4.75 23.79
C LEU A 171 -18.19 -5.33 24.52
N GLY A 172 -18.39 -5.95 25.69
CA GLY A 172 -17.30 -6.51 26.49
C GLY A 172 -16.52 -7.59 25.75
N ASN A 173 -17.22 -8.59 25.20
CA ASN A 173 -16.58 -9.68 24.47
C ASN A 173 -15.96 -9.20 23.15
N ILE A 174 -16.66 -8.32 22.43
CA ILE A 174 -16.17 -7.74 21.16
C ILE A 174 -14.84 -7.01 21.39
N MET A 175 -14.73 -6.23 22.45
CA MET A 175 -13.47 -5.55 22.79
C MET A 175 -12.35 -6.49 23.26
N ASN A 176 -12.68 -7.71 23.67
CA ASN A 176 -11.74 -8.76 24.05
C ASN A 176 -11.33 -9.68 22.88
N GLY A 177 -11.82 -9.42 21.67
CA GLY A 177 -11.42 -10.14 20.45
C GLY A 177 -12.51 -11.00 19.81
N ASP A 178 -13.70 -11.08 20.40
CA ASP A 178 -14.83 -11.84 19.85
C ASP A 178 -15.58 -11.02 18.78
N VAL A 179 -14.91 -10.79 17.64
CA VAL A 179 -15.43 -9.99 16.51
C VAL A 179 -15.97 -10.85 15.37
N GLN A 180 -15.82 -12.17 15.46
CA GLN A 180 -16.08 -13.10 14.36
C GLN A 180 -17.53 -13.00 13.87
N GLU A 181 -18.50 -12.91 14.79
CA GLU A 181 -19.93 -12.80 14.47
C GLU A 181 -20.23 -11.61 13.54
N ILE A 182 -19.54 -10.47 13.74
CA ILE A 182 -19.74 -9.28 12.89
C ILE A 182 -19.12 -9.50 11.51
N ILE A 183 -17.96 -10.15 11.46
CA ILE A 183 -17.22 -10.39 10.21
C ILE A 183 -17.98 -11.38 9.33
N ASP A 184 -18.50 -12.46 9.92
CA ASP A 184 -19.26 -13.49 9.22
C ASP A 184 -20.52 -12.90 8.54
N GLU A 185 -21.27 -12.08 9.27
CA GLU A 185 -22.46 -11.39 8.73
C GLU A 185 -22.10 -10.43 7.60
N LEU A 186 -21.01 -9.66 7.74
CA LEU A 186 -20.53 -8.77 6.69
C LEU A 186 -20.06 -9.53 5.44
N GLN A 187 -19.40 -10.67 5.63
CA GLN A 187 -18.94 -11.52 4.54
C GLN A 187 -20.12 -12.15 3.80
N LEU A 188 -21.15 -12.58 4.51
CA LEU A 188 -22.37 -13.12 3.92
C LEU A 188 -23.08 -12.07 3.07
N VAL A 189 -23.26 -10.85 3.59
CA VAL A 189 -23.86 -9.74 2.83
C VAL A 189 -23.03 -9.42 1.59
N SER A 190 -21.71 -9.27 1.74
CA SER A 190 -20.83 -8.96 0.61
C SER A 190 -20.83 -10.05 -0.47
N ASN A 191 -20.86 -11.32 -0.09
CA ASN A 191 -20.97 -12.43 -1.04
C ASN A 191 -22.33 -12.45 -1.74
N THR A 192 -23.40 -12.15 -1.01
CA THR A 192 -24.76 -12.07 -1.57
C THR A 192 -24.89 -10.93 -2.58
N GLU A 193 -24.31 -9.77 -2.28
CA GLU A 193 -24.27 -8.62 -3.19
C GLU A 193 -23.52 -8.95 -4.48
N LYS A 194 -22.34 -9.60 -4.37
CA LYS A 194 -21.56 -10.06 -5.53
C LYS A 194 -22.31 -11.08 -6.39
N LEU A 195 -23.02 -12.02 -5.77
CA LEU A 195 -23.83 -12.99 -6.50
C LEU A 195 -24.97 -12.32 -7.27
N LYS A 196 -25.63 -11.32 -6.68
CA LYS A 196 -26.69 -10.56 -7.36
C LYS A 196 -26.15 -9.80 -8.56
N GLU A 197 -25.04 -9.09 -8.39
CA GLU A 197 -24.40 -8.33 -9.48
C GLU A 197 -23.98 -9.24 -10.65
N THR A 198 -23.49 -10.44 -10.34
CA THR A 198 -23.13 -11.46 -11.35
C THR A 198 -24.36 -12.13 -11.97
N GLY A 199 -25.46 -12.26 -11.22
CA GLY A 199 -26.71 -12.86 -11.69
C GLY A 199 -27.54 -11.94 -12.58
N GLU A 200 -27.42 -10.62 -12.42
CA GLU A 200 -28.07 -9.61 -13.28
C GLU A 200 -27.33 -9.39 -14.61
N THR A 201 -26.15 -9.98 -14.80
CA THR A 201 -25.35 -9.86 -16.04
C THR A 201 -25.62 -10.96 -17.09
N PHE A 202 -26.64 -11.81 -16.88
CA PHE A 202 -27.06 -12.86 -17.81
C PHE A 202 -28.45 -12.63 -18.41
#